data_AF-A0A2M6V4D5-F1
#
_entry.id   AF-A0A2M6V4D5-F1
#
_cell.length_a   1.000
_cell.length_b   1.000
_cell.length_c   1.000
_cell.angle_alpha   90.00
_cell.angle_beta   90.00
_cell.angle_gamma   90.00
#
_symmetry.space_group_name_H-M   'P 1'
#
loop_
_entity.id
_entity.type
_entity.pdbx_description
1 polymer ?
#
loop_
_entity_poly.entity_id
_entity_poly.type
_entity_poly.pdbx_seq_one_letter_code
_entity_poly.pdbx_strand_id
1 'polypeptide(L)'
;MSQLTANDLKVRGIAAIESALTAQTEATISVRGKDRFVVMDMAQYHYLRECELEAALMQSRADLAAGRARQESAEDHMARLDALLRKPSH
;
A
#
# COMPACT_ATOMS: atom_id res chain seq x y z
N MET A 1 -16.73 -8.73 -3.45
CA MET A 1 -16.65 -7.60 -2.51
C MET A 1 -18.05 -7.09 -2.24
N SER A 2 -18.48 -7.10 -0.98
CA SER A 2 -19.73 -6.44 -0.56
C SER A 2 -19.62 -4.95 -0.84
N GLN A 3 -20.67 -4.33 -1.38
CA GLN A 3 -20.69 -2.88 -1.63
C GLN A 3 -21.53 -2.17 -0.55
N LEU A 4 -20.92 -1.19 0.11
CA LEU A 4 -21.55 -0.30 1.07
C LEU A 4 -21.84 1.04 0.38
N THR A 5 -23.09 1.50 0.47
CA THR A 5 -23.44 2.84 0.01
C THR A 5 -23.21 3.86 1.11
N ALA A 6 -23.06 5.13 0.74
CA ALA A 6 -23.06 6.23 1.71
C ALA A 6 -24.33 6.25 2.59
N ASN A 7 -25.47 5.79 2.06
CA ASN A 7 -26.71 5.71 2.81
C ASN A 7 -26.70 4.58 3.85
N ASP A 8 -26.11 3.42 3.52
CA ASP A 8 -25.95 2.32 4.49
C ASP A 8 -25.17 2.77 5.72
N LEU A 9 -24.06 3.48 5.50
CA LEU A 9 -23.23 4.02 6.57
C LEU A 9 -23.96 5.12 7.35
N LYS A 10 -24.74 5.97 6.68
CA LYS A 10 -25.53 7.02 7.32
C LYS A 10 -26.61 6.44 8.25
N VAL A 11 -27.27 5.35 7.84
CA VAL A 11 -28.40 4.77 8.59
C VAL A 11 -27.95 3.78 9.66
N ARG A 12 -26.96 2.94 9.36
CA ARG A 12 -26.56 1.82 10.22
C ARG A 12 -25.21 2.00 10.91
N GLY A 13 -24.42 3.00 10.53
CA GLY A 13 -23.10 3.26 11.11
C GLY A 13 -22.16 2.05 11.01
N ILE A 14 -21.48 1.73 12.11
CA ILE A 14 -20.49 0.64 12.17
C ILE A 14 -21.11 -0.76 11.94
N ALA A 15 -22.38 -0.95 12.32
CA ALA A 15 -23.05 -2.25 12.14
C ALA A 15 -23.19 -2.64 10.66
N ALA A 16 -23.23 -1.67 9.74
CA ALA A 16 -23.18 -1.96 8.30
C ALA A 16 -21.83 -2.54 7.89
N ILE A 17 -20.73 -2.07 8.49
CA ILE A 17 -19.37 -2.56 8.22
C ILE A 17 -19.22 -3.98 8.79
N GLU A 18 -19.56 -4.19 10.06
CA GLU A 18 -19.49 -5.51 10.71
C GLU A 18 -20.29 -6.58 9.94
N SER A 19 -21.51 -6.22 9.52
CA SER A 19 -22.36 -7.10 8.71
C SER A 19 -21.76 -7.39 7.33
N ALA A 20 -21.18 -6.40 6.67
CA ALA A 20 -20.56 -6.58 5.36
C ALA A 20 -19.30 -7.45 5.42
N LEU A 21 -18.58 -7.41 6.55
CA LEU A 21 -17.34 -8.15 6.78
C LEU A 21 -17.55 -9.57 7.35
N THR A 22 -18.79 -9.93 7.71
CA THR A 22 -19.08 -11.28 8.25
C THR A 22 -18.83 -12.39 7.22
N ALA A 23 -19.11 -12.12 5.93
CA ALA A 23 -19.01 -13.11 4.85
C ALA A 23 -17.81 -12.88 3.91
N GLN A 24 -17.17 -11.72 3.99
CA GLN A 24 -16.10 -11.30 3.09
C GLN A 24 -15.06 -10.51 3.89
N THR A 25 -13.78 -10.65 3.55
CA THR A 25 -12.69 -9.95 4.25
C THR A 25 -12.62 -8.45 3.93
N GLU A 26 -13.31 -8.01 2.87
CA GLU A 26 -13.27 -6.64 2.38
C GLU A 26 -14.65 -6.20 1.86
N ALA A 27 -14.95 -4.92 2.06
CA ALA A 27 -16.11 -4.26 1.48
C ALA A 27 -15.73 -2.90 0.86
N THR A 28 -16.34 -2.58 -0.27
CA THR A 28 -16.10 -1.32 -0.98
C THR A 28 -17.14 -0.29 -0.57
N ILE A 29 -16.71 0.92 -0.22
CA ILE A 29 -17.60 2.06 0.01
C ILE A 29 -17.66 2.92 -1.25
N SER A 30 -18.88 3.16 -1.73
CA SER A 30 -19.15 4.01 -2.88
C SER A 30 -19.58 5.43 -2.47
N VAL A 31 -19.10 6.43 -3.20
CA VAL A 31 -19.48 7.84 -3.08
C VAL A 31 -19.96 8.33 -4.44
N ARG A 32 -21.22 8.80 -4.51
CA ARG A 32 -21.87 9.23 -5.76
C ARG A 32 -21.80 8.17 -6.87
N GLY A 33 -22.02 6.91 -6.50
CA GLY A 33 -22.02 5.76 -7.43
C GLY A 33 -20.63 5.30 -7.89
N LYS A 34 -19.55 5.84 -7.33
CA LYS A 34 -18.17 5.42 -7.62
C LYS A 34 -17.53 4.81 -6.40
N ASP A 35 -16.89 3.67 -6.58
CA ASP A 35 -16.06 3.04 -5.56
C ASP A 35 -14.92 3.98 -5.17
N ARG A 36 -14.78 4.23 -3.87
CA ARG A 36 -13.91 5.29 -3.34
C ARG A 36 -13.00 4.81 -2.22
N PHE A 37 -13.50 3.93 -1.35
CA PHE A 37 -12.75 3.38 -0.23
C PHE A 37 -12.98 1.89 -0.12
N VAL A 38 -12.05 1.20 0.54
CA VAL A 38 -12.21 -0.19 0.97
C VAL A 38 -12.10 -0.22 2.50
N VAL A 39 -12.96 -0.99 3.14
CA VAL A 39 -12.88 -1.31 4.57
C VAL A 39 -12.66 -2.81 4.73
N MET A 40 -11.89 -3.17 5.74
CA MET A 40 -11.48 -4.53 6.07
C MET A 40 -11.13 -4.61 7.55
N ASP A 41 -11.07 -5.82 8.10
CA ASP A 41 -10.56 -6.00 9.45
C ASP A 41 -9.07 -5.68 9.53
N MET A 42 -8.62 -5.23 10.69
CA MET A 42 -7.21 -4.87 10.90
C MET A 42 -6.27 -6.05 10.64
N ALA A 43 -6.71 -7.28 10.94
CA ALA A 43 -5.95 -8.49 10.63
C ALA A 43 -5.74 -8.67 9.11
N GLN A 44 -6.77 -8.45 8.30
CA GLN A 44 -6.68 -8.51 6.84
C GLN A 44 -5.76 -7.40 6.30
N TYR A 45 -5.88 -6.18 6.84
CA TYR A 45 -4.99 -5.07 6.47
C TYR A 45 -3.52 -5.40 6.75
N HIS A 46 -3.22 -5.95 7.95
CA HIS A 46 -1.86 -6.36 8.29
C HIS A 46 -1.33 -7.46 7.39
N TYR A 47 -2.15 -8.47 7.08
CA TYR A 47 -1.76 -9.54 6.16
C TYR A 47 -1.35 -8.99 4.78
N LEU A 48 -2.17 -8.13 4.18
CA LEU A 48 -1.84 -7.51 2.89
C LEU A 48 -0.57 -6.67 2.99
N ARG A 49 -0.41 -5.92 4.08
CA ARG A 49 0.78 -5.10 4.32
C ARG A 49 2.05 -5.94 4.44
N GLU A 50 1.98 -7.08 5.11
CA GLU A 50 3.08 -8.03 5.22
C GLU A 50 3.45 -8.60 3.84
N CYS A 51 2.47 -8.98 3.02
CA CYS A 51 2.73 -9.44 1.65
C CYS A 51 3.44 -8.37 0.79
N GLU A 52 3.04 -7.10 0.88
CA GLU A 52 3.74 -6.00 0.19
C GLU A 52 5.20 -5.87 0.63
N LEU A 53 5.46 -6.00 1.93
CA LEU A 53 6.81 -5.92 2.50
C LEU A 53 7.67 -7.11 2.08
N GLU A 54 7.11 -8.32 2.06
CA GLU A 54 7.79 -9.52 1.56
C GLU A 54 8.16 -9.38 0.09
N ALA A 55 7.24 -8.88 -0.75
CA ALA A 55 7.52 -8.63 -2.16
C ALA A 55 8.67 -7.61 -2.34
N ALA A 56 8.66 -6.51 -1.59
CA ALA A 56 9.73 -5.51 -1.61
C ALA A 56 11.09 -6.10 -1.16
N LEU A 57 11.08 -6.96 -0.15
CA LEU A 57 12.27 -7.66 0.32
C LEU A 57 12.81 -8.65 -0.73
N MET A 58 11.93 -9.43 -1.37
CA MET A 58 12.29 -10.35 -2.44
C MET A 58 12.89 -9.60 -3.63
N GLN A 59 12.26 -8.51 -4.05
CA GLN A 59 12.78 -7.63 -5.10
C GLN A 59 14.18 -7.11 -4.76
N SER A 60 14.37 -6.60 -3.53
CA SER A 60 15.67 -6.09 -3.08
C SER A 60 16.76 -7.17 -3.09
N ARG A 61 16.42 -8.39 -2.64
CA ARG A 61 17.35 -9.54 -2.68
C ARG A 61 17.70 -9.93 -4.11
N ALA A 62 16.72 -9.91 -5.02
CA ALA A 62 16.96 -10.18 -6.44
C ALA A 62 17.85 -9.10 -7.09
N ASP A 63 17.69 -7.83 -6.70
CA ASP A 63 18.55 -6.73 -7.16
C ASP A 63 19.99 -6.91 -6.67
N LEU A 64 20.20 -7.31 -5.40
CA LEU A 64 21.51 -7.65 -4.88
C LEU A 64 22.14 -8.81 -5.67
N ALA A 65 21.40 -9.91 -5.86
CA ALA A 65 21.90 -11.09 -6.57
C ALA A 65 22.24 -10.81 -8.04
N ALA A 66 21.51 -9.89 -8.68
CA ALA A 66 21.73 -9.48 -10.06
C ALA A 66 22.75 -8.34 -10.22
N GLY A 67 23.40 -7.89 -9.14
CA GLY A 67 24.34 -6.78 -9.18
C GLY A 67 23.71 -5.42 -9.47
N ARG A 68 22.38 -5.29 -9.35
CA ARG A 68 21.62 -4.03 -9.47
C ARG A 68 21.63 -3.23 -8.16
N ALA A 69 22.74 -3.31 -7.43
CA ALA A 69 22.96 -2.59 -6.20
C ALA A 69 24.39 -2.05 -6.17
N ARG A 70 24.60 -0.96 -5.45
CA ARG A 70 25.90 -0.30 -5.33
C ARG A 70 26.38 -0.38 -3.88
N GLN A 71 27.56 -0.95 -3.69
CA GLN A 71 28.27 -0.86 -2.42
C GLN A 71 29.21 0.35 -2.49
N GLU A 72 29.02 1.29 -1.57
CA GLU A 72 29.83 2.51 -1.48
C GLU A 72 29.91 2.98 -0.03
N SER A 73 30.91 3.81 0.30
CA SER A 73 30.98 4.46 1.60
C SER A 73 29.88 5.52 1.73
N ALA A 74 29.57 5.93 2.96
CA ALA A 74 28.63 7.04 3.18
C ALA A 74 29.13 8.34 2.53
N GLU A 75 30.44 8.59 2.55
CA GLU A 75 31.06 9.77 1.94
C GLU A 75 30.90 9.77 0.41
N ASP A 76 31.21 8.64 -0.24
CA ASP A 76 31.04 8.47 -1.70
C ASP A 76 29.57 8.60 -2.12
N HIS A 77 28.66 8.06 -1.30
CA HIS A 77 27.22 8.17 -1.52
C HIS A 77 26.77 9.63 -1.54
N MET A 78 27.18 10.42 -0.55
CA MET A 78 26.83 11.83 -0.44
C MET A 78 27.40 12.64 -1.62
N ALA A 79 28.68 12.41 -1.97
CA ALA A 79 29.30 13.07 -3.11
C ALA A 79 28.55 12.78 -4.43
N ARG A 80 28.08 11.53 -4.61
CA ARG A 80 27.28 11.15 -5.78
C ARG A 80 25.91 11.83 -5.80
N LEU A 81 25.22 11.89 -4.67
CA LEU A 81 23.92 12.58 -4.57
C LEU A 81 24.07 14.08 -4.86
N ASP A 82 25.09 14.73 -4.31
CA ASP A 82 25.39 16.14 -4.58
C ASP A 82 25.65 16.39 -6.07
N ALA A 83 26.40 15.50 -6.72
CA ALA A 83 26.66 15.59 -8.16
C ALA A 83 25.39 15.40 -9.00
N LEU A 84 24.47 14.51 -8.58
CA LEU A 84 23.18 14.30 -9.25
C LEU A 84 22.26 15.51 -9.11
N LEU A 85 22.21 16.13 -7.93
CA LEU A 85 21.39 17.32 -7.67
C LEU A 85 21.90 18.57 -8.41
N ARG A 86 23.21 18.63 -8.70
CA ARG A 86 23.82 19.73 -9.47
C ARG A 86 23.71 19.56 -10.98
N LYS A 87 23.40 18.36 -11.48
CA LYS A 87 23.14 18.17 -12.90
C LYS A 87 21.75 18.72 -13.22
N PRO A 88 21.61 19.71 -14.11
CA PRO A 88 20.29 20.14 -14.54
C PRO A 88 19.58 18.96 -15.20
N SER A 89 18.33 18.71 -14.79
CA SER A 89 17.44 17.80 -15.49
C SER A 89 17.32 18.30 -16.93
N HIS A 90 17.81 17.51 -17.90
CA HIS A 90 17.56 17.77 -19.31
C HIS A 90 16.08 17.61 -19.64
#